data_AF-A0A1B6KIM3-F1
#
_entry.id   AF-A0A1B6KIM3-F1
#
_cell.length_a   1.000
_cell.length_b   1.000
_cell.length_c   1.000
_cell.angle_alpha   90.00
_cell.angle_beta   90.00
_cell.angle_gamma   90.00
#
_symmetry.space_group_name_H-M   'P 1'
#
loop_
_entity.id
_entity.type
_entity.pdbx_description
1 polymer ?
#
loop_
_entity_poly.entity_id
_entity_poly.type
_entity_poly.pdbx_seq_one_letter_code
_entity_poly.pdbx_strand_id
1 'polypeptide(L)'
;MSPITQKQNFKNLNVERKQERKKWKEQKLLKAAVEFKRELEDDHPKGDLDVEDAPQYEDHVNGNVPQRTCPPYTISIAVPGSILDNAQTSELKTYLAGQVARAASIYCV
;
A
#
# COMPACT_ATOMS: atom_id res chain seq x y z
N MET A 1 -42.60 -43.51 18.16
CA MET A 1 -41.41 -43.46 19.03
C MET A 1 -40.32 -42.70 18.29
N SER A 2 -40.02 -41.48 18.71
CA SER A 2 -38.95 -40.66 18.11
C SER A 2 -37.59 -41.25 18.49
N PRO A 3 -36.63 -41.39 17.56
CA PRO A 3 -35.31 -41.89 17.92
C PRO A 3 -34.57 -40.83 18.75
N ILE A 4 -34.12 -41.28 19.92
CA ILE A 4 -33.36 -40.54 20.93
C ILE A 4 -32.07 -40.00 20.29
N THR A 5 -31.91 -38.68 20.26
CA THR A 5 -30.70 -38.01 19.77
C THR A 5 -29.53 -38.33 20.69
N GLN A 6 -28.54 -39.07 20.16
CA GLN A 6 -27.28 -39.31 20.86
C GLN A 6 -26.57 -37.98 21.12
N LYS A 7 -26.28 -37.69 22.39
CA LYS A 7 -25.59 -36.48 22.84
C LYS A 7 -24.14 -36.51 22.33
N GLN A 8 -23.89 -35.87 21.18
CA GLN A 8 -22.57 -35.80 20.56
C GLN A 8 -21.54 -35.19 21.52
N ASN A 9 -20.37 -35.81 21.60
CA ASN A 9 -19.28 -35.36 22.46
C ASN A 9 -18.82 -33.96 22.00
N PHE A 10 -18.81 -32.96 22.90
CA PHE A 10 -18.44 -31.56 22.61
C PHE A 10 -17.12 -31.39 21.85
N LYS A 11 -16.18 -32.33 22.03
CA LYS A 11 -14.90 -32.36 21.31
C LYS A 11 -15.08 -32.60 19.81
N ASN A 12 -16.00 -33.48 19.41
CA ASN A 12 -16.23 -33.82 18.00
C ASN A 12 -16.93 -32.66 17.26
N LEU A 13 -17.91 -32.01 17.91
CA LEU A 13 -18.58 -30.82 17.39
C LEU A 13 -17.62 -29.65 17.11
N ASN A 14 -16.63 -29.47 17.99
CA ASN A 14 -15.60 -28.44 17.81
C ASN A 14 -14.66 -28.76 16.64
N VAL A 15 -14.32 -30.04 16.44
CA VAL A 15 -13.49 -30.48 15.30
C VAL A 15 -14.23 -30.29 13.99
N GLU A 16 -15.50 -30.66 13.93
CA GLU A 16 -16.35 -30.49 12.75
C GLU A 16 -16.53 -29.01 12.38
N ARG A 17 -16.86 -28.16 13.37
CA ARG A 17 -16.93 -26.70 13.17
C ARG A 17 -15.59 -26.10 12.72
N LYS A 18 -14.46 -26.64 13.18
CA LYS A 18 -13.12 -26.22 12.73
C LYS A 18 -12.86 -26.63 11.28
N GLN A 19 -13.34 -27.79 10.84
CA GLN A 19 -13.26 -28.23 9.45
C GLN A 19 -14.16 -27.41 8.53
N GLU A 20 -15.39 -27.10 8.94
CA GLU A 20 -16.30 -26.23 8.19
C GLU A 20 -15.71 -24.82 8.01
N ARG A 21 -15.11 -24.26 9.06
CA ARG A 21 -14.41 -22.96 8.98
C ARG A 21 -13.21 -23.00 8.02
N LYS A 22 -12.47 -24.11 7.95
CA LYS A 22 -11.38 -24.27 6.98
C LYS A 22 -11.92 -24.30 5.55
N LYS A 23 -12.94 -25.12 5.29
CA LYS A 23 -13.61 -25.21 3.99
C LYS A 23 -14.18 -23.85 3.54
N TRP A 24 -14.79 -23.10 4.45
CA TRP A 24 -15.31 -21.77 4.14
C TRP A 24 -14.19 -20.78 3.76
N LYS A 25 -13.05 -20.82 4.48
CA LYS A 25 -11.88 -19.97 4.15
C LYS A 25 -11.32 -20.31 2.77
N GLU A 26 -11.17 -21.60 2.47
CA GLU A 26 -10.68 -22.08 1.17
C GLU A 26 -11.62 -21.67 0.02
N GLN A 27 -12.94 -21.83 0.21
CA GLN A 27 -13.93 -21.38 -0.78
C GLN A 27 -13.95 -19.87 -0.97
N LYS A 28 -13.81 -19.09 0.11
CA LYS A 28 -13.75 -17.63 0.04
C LYS A 28 -12.50 -17.16 -0.70
N LEU A 29 -11.36 -17.80 -0.45
CA LEU A 29 -10.10 -17.52 -1.12
C LEU A 29 -10.18 -17.83 -2.62
N LEU A 30 -10.79 -18.98 -2.98
CA LEU A 30 -10.98 -19.36 -4.38
C LEU A 30 -11.90 -18.36 -5.12
N LYS A 31 -12.99 -17.92 -4.46
CA LYS A 31 -13.91 -16.93 -5.05
C LYS A 31 -13.22 -15.59 -5.30
N ALA A 32 -12.42 -15.11 -4.35
CA ALA A 32 -11.67 -13.86 -4.49
C ALA A 32 -10.63 -13.93 -5.62
N ALA A 33 -9.95 -15.07 -5.80
CA ALA A 33 -8.98 -15.25 -6.87
C ALA A 33 -9.61 -15.23 -8.27
N VAL A 34 -10.82 -15.80 -8.41
CA VAL A 34 -11.58 -15.79 -9.68
C VAL A 34 -12.08 -14.39 -10.01
N GLU A 35 -12.55 -13.64 -9.01
CA GLU A 35 -13.01 -12.26 -9.16
C GLU A 35 -11.86 -11.34 -9.58
N PHE A 36 -10.72 -11.42 -8.88
CA PHE A 36 -9.51 -10.67 -9.23
C PHE A 36 -9.00 -10.98 -10.64
N LYS A 37 -9.09 -12.25 -11.08
CA LYS A 37 -8.67 -12.63 -12.43
C LYS A 37 -9.62 -12.08 -13.51
N ARG A 38 -10.93 -12.02 -13.22
CA ARG A 38 -11.93 -11.43 -14.13
C ARG A 38 -11.72 -9.92 -14.28
N GLU A 39 -11.45 -9.21 -13.19
CA GLU A 39 -11.16 -7.77 -13.21
C GLU A 39 -9.93 -7.44 -14.07
N LEU A 40 -8.90 -8.30 -14.08
CA LEU A 40 -7.71 -8.11 -14.90
C LEU A 40 -7.91 -8.37 -16.40
N GLU A 41 -8.90 -9.19 -16.78
CA GLU A 41 -9.19 -9.49 -18.19
C GLU A 41 -10.04 -8.41 -18.88
N ASP A 42 -10.79 -7.60 -18.13
CA ASP A 42 -11.73 -6.60 -18.68
C ASP A 42 -11.10 -5.20 -18.98
N ASP A 43 -9.85 -4.94 -18.58
CA ASP A 43 -9.23 -3.59 -18.60
C ASP A 43 -8.24 -3.32 -19.77
N HIS A 44 -8.57 -3.72 -21.01
CA HIS A 44 -7.79 -3.32 -22.20
C HIS A 44 -8.59 -2.45 -23.18
N PRO A 45 -8.39 -1.11 -23.15
CA PRO A 45 -8.46 -0.28 -24.33
C PRO A 45 -7.07 0.28 -24.70
N LYS A 46 -6.65 0.05 -25.94
CA LYS A 46 -5.50 0.73 -26.57
C LYS A 46 -5.85 2.20 -26.83
N GLY A 47 -4.92 3.12 -26.56
CA GLY A 47 -5.04 4.52 -26.93
C GLY A 47 -3.72 5.26 -26.76
N ASP A 48 -3.08 5.52 -27.89
CA ASP A 48 -1.82 6.26 -28.07
C ASP A 48 -2.09 7.77 -27.99
N LEU A 49 -1.17 8.58 -27.41
CA LEU A 49 -0.98 10.01 -27.72
C LEU A 49 0.26 10.60 -26.99
N ASP A 50 1.21 11.07 -27.79
CA ASP A 50 2.43 11.79 -27.41
C ASP A 50 2.15 13.24 -26.95
N VAL A 51 2.73 13.67 -25.82
CA VAL A 51 2.95 15.10 -25.48
C VAL A 51 4.27 15.24 -24.70
N GLU A 52 5.23 15.96 -25.28
CA GLU A 52 6.54 16.23 -24.70
C GLU A 52 6.58 17.55 -23.89
N ASP A 53 7.50 17.60 -22.92
CA ASP A 53 8.00 18.76 -22.15
C ASP A 53 7.11 19.40 -21.06
N ALA A 54 6.74 18.59 -20.06
CA ALA A 54 6.69 19.00 -18.65
C ALA A 54 7.04 17.78 -17.77
N PRO A 55 7.78 17.92 -16.65
CA PRO A 55 7.81 16.85 -15.66
C PRO A 55 6.43 16.80 -14.98
N GLN A 56 5.47 16.13 -15.63
CA GLN A 56 4.26 15.67 -14.99
C GLN A 56 4.69 14.76 -13.84
N TYR A 57 4.41 15.17 -12.60
CA TYR A 57 4.21 14.18 -11.55
C TYR A 57 2.87 13.54 -11.89
N GLU A 58 2.92 12.49 -12.70
CA GLU A 58 1.77 11.63 -12.87
C GLU A 58 1.57 10.91 -11.53
N ASP A 59 0.54 11.32 -10.79
CA ASP A 59 -0.01 10.45 -9.76
C ASP A 59 -0.68 9.29 -10.49
N HIS A 60 0.13 8.28 -10.84
CA HIS A 60 -0.32 7.05 -11.46
C HIS A 60 -1.20 6.28 -10.45
N VAL A 61 -2.43 6.73 -10.28
CA VAL A 61 -3.54 5.93 -9.76
C VAL A 61 -3.91 4.94 -10.86
N ASN A 62 -3.04 3.95 -11.06
CA ASN A 62 -3.36 2.66 -11.67
C ASN A 62 -2.27 1.64 -11.31
N GLY A 63 -2.45 1.07 -10.12
CA GLY A 63 -2.41 -0.38 -9.93
C GLY A 63 -1.09 -1.13 -9.98
N ASN A 64 0.05 -0.54 -10.35
CA ASN A 64 1.34 -1.24 -10.23
C ASN A 64 2.55 -0.31 -10.12
N VAL A 65 2.45 0.72 -9.26
CA VAL A 65 3.67 1.34 -8.72
C VAL A 65 4.46 0.25 -7.98
N PRO A 66 5.77 0.06 -8.25
CA PRO A 66 6.58 -0.83 -7.42
C PRO A 66 6.35 -0.37 -5.99
N GLN A 67 5.82 -1.26 -5.15
CA GLN A 67 5.64 -0.97 -3.73
C GLN A 67 7.01 -0.51 -3.23
N ARG A 68 7.19 0.81 -3.09
CA ARG A 68 8.33 1.36 -2.37
C ARG A 68 8.17 0.74 -0.99
N THR A 69 9.04 -0.21 -0.69
CA THR A 69 9.06 -0.88 0.59
C THR A 69 9.51 0.18 1.58
N CYS A 70 8.54 0.91 2.12
CA CYS A 70 8.79 1.87 3.17
C CYS A 70 9.43 1.10 4.33
N PRO A 71 10.58 1.55 4.85
CA PRO A 71 11.15 0.94 6.03
C PRO A 71 10.11 0.94 7.17
N PRO A 72 10.15 -0.03 8.10
CA PRO A 72 9.21 -0.09 9.23
C PRO A 72 9.44 1.02 10.27
N TYR A 73 10.16 2.08 9.91
CA TYR A 73 10.52 3.20 10.76
C TYR A 73 10.39 4.51 9.98
N THR A 74 10.15 5.59 10.71
CA THR A 74 10.13 6.95 10.19
C THR A 74 11.38 7.67 10.65
N ILE A 75 11.98 8.46 9.76
CA ILE A 75 13.05 9.39 10.12
C ILE A 75 12.39 10.76 10.29
N SER A 76 12.85 11.55 11.24
CA SER A 76 12.39 12.93 11.38
C SER A 76 13.57 13.78 11.82
N ILE A 77 13.71 14.94 11.20
CA ILE A 77 14.80 15.87 11.48
C ILE A 77 14.22 17.21 11.92
N ALA A 78 14.84 17.80 12.94
CA ALA A 78 14.54 19.16 13.39
C ALA A 78 15.76 20.03 13.13
N VAL A 79 15.55 21.16 12.47
CA VAL A 79 16.60 22.11 12.09
C VAL A 79 16.19 23.49 12.60
N PRO A 80 17.09 24.23 13.30
CA PRO A 80 16.76 25.57 13.78
C PRO A 80 16.60 26.53 12.59
N GLY A 81 15.51 27.32 12.56
CA GLY A 81 15.24 28.25 11.47
C GLY A 81 16.28 29.37 11.32
N SER A 82 17.01 29.68 12.40
CA SER A 82 18.06 30.70 12.42
C SER A 82 19.24 30.42 11.49
N ILE A 83 19.37 29.19 10.94
CA ILE A 83 20.40 28.92 9.92
C ILE A 83 20.21 29.78 8.66
N LEU A 84 18.97 30.17 8.36
CA LEU A 84 18.66 31.03 7.22
C LEU A 84 19.09 32.49 7.46
N ASP A 85 19.26 32.90 8.73
CA ASP A 85 19.67 34.26 9.06
C ASP A 85 21.16 34.51 8.78
N ASN A 86 21.97 33.44 8.72
CA ASN A 86 23.40 33.52 8.39
C ASN A 86 23.68 33.80 6.90
N ALA A 87 22.68 33.61 6.02
CA ALA A 87 22.86 33.85 4.60
C ALA A 87 22.77 35.34 4.27
N GLN A 88 23.75 35.82 3.50
CA GLN A 88 23.95 37.24 3.22
C GLN A 88 22.93 37.84 2.24
N THR A 89 22.37 37.02 1.35
CA THR A 89 21.41 37.44 0.33
C THR A 89 20.17 36.56 0.33
N SER A 90 19.07 37.05 -0.23
CA SER A 90 17.82 36.29 -0.39
C SER A 90 18.01 35.03 -1.24
N GLU A 91 18.88 35.09 -2.25
CA GLU A 91 19.23 33.95 -3.11
C GLU A 91 19.98 32.86 -2.35
N LEU A 92 20.92 33.23 -1.47
CA LEU A 92 21.63 32.26 -0.64
C LEU A 92 20.72 31.63 0.42
N LYS A 93 19.70 32.36 0.91
CA LYS A 93 18.68 31.81 1.82
C LYS A 93 17.87 30.71 1.14
N THR A 94 17.37 30.96 -0.07
CA THR A 94 16.59 29.95 -0.80
C THR A 94 17.46 28.78 -1.24
N TYR A 95 18.72 29.04 -1.61
CA TYR A 95 19.69 27.99 -1.91
C TYR A 95 19.95 27.08 -0.71
N LEU A 96 20.20 27.64 0.48
CA LEU A 96 20.40 26.88 1.72
C LEU A 96 19.15 26.06 2.10
N ALA A 97 17.96 26.64 1.99
CA ALA A 97 16.71 25.91 2.20
C ALA A 97 16.56 24.74 1.21
N GLY A 98 16.89 24.96 -0.06
CA GLY A 98 16.88 23.94 -1.10
C GLY A 98 17.89 22.82 -0.84
N GLN A 99 19.06 23.12 -0.28
CA GLN A 99 20.04 22.12 0.12
C GLN A 99 19.50 21.21 1.23
N VAL A 100 18.87 21.79 2.26
CA VAL A 100 18.23 21.01 3.34
C VAL A 100 17.12 20.13 2.78
N ALA A 101 16.24 20.70 1.94
CA ALA A 101 15.15 19.95 1.32
C ALA A 101 15.67 18.80 0.45
N ARG A 102 16.67 19.04 -0.41
CA ARG A 102 17.28 18.01 -1.26
C ARG A 102 17.90 16.88 -0.44
N ALA A 103 18.61 17.21 0.64
CA ALA A 103 19.17 16.20 1.53
C ALA A 103 18.06 15.35 2.17
N ALA A 104 17.00 15.98 2.68
CA ALA A 104 15.86 15.27 3.25
C ALA A 104 15.21 14.31 2.24
N SER A 105 15.00 14.75 1.00
CA SER A 105 14.43 13.90 -0.07
C SER A 105 15.33 12.74 -0.48
N ILE A 106 16.65 12.96 -0.60
CA ILE A 106 17.60 11.90 -0.98
C ILE A 106 17.64 10.78 0.06
N TYR A 107 17.56 11.13 1.34
CA TYR A 107 17.66 10.18 2.44
C TYR A 107 16.31 9.64 2.93
N CYS A 108 15.21 9.92 2.20
CA CYS A 108 13.86 9.50 2.57
C CYS A 108 13.51 9.86 4.02
N VAL A 109 13.82 11.09 4.40
CA VAL A 109 13.44 11.66 5.70
C VAL A 109 11.93 11.86 5.75
#